data_AF-A0A538I6S6-F1
#
_entry.id   AF-A0A538I6S6-F1
#
_cell.length_a   1.000
_cell.length_b   1.000
_cell.length_c   1.000
_cell.angle_alpha   90.00
_cell.angle_beta   90.00
_cell.angle_gamma   90.00
#
_symmetry.space_group_name_H-M   'P 1'
#
loop_
_entity.id
_entity.type
_entity.pdbx_description
1 polymer ?
#
loop_
_entity_poly.entity_id
_entity_poly.type
_entity_poly.pdbx_seq_one_letter_code
_entity_poly.pdbx_strand_id
1 'polypeptide(L)'
;MIPRSRHHDENEEQPAKTAGPAGIVRRAFGQGTRPEEELERLLVERAAELEDYAARFEETALELNTREERLRDERASVERLLRQSTAELEAREKELVQFEHELEARDQRLRTSEAQLARRRSDLGAVELKRAALEQRERALETREAALAAREDRLAEGAGLEDRDVEPRAVELYFVPGPGYRLVEAGEEVVTPEAIVEIDGDEYHVARVGRSPLPGDSRRCAYLVRLAPDIAE
;
A
#
# COMPACT_ATOMS: atom_id res chain seq x y z
N MET A 1 -11.73 -61.74 -42.74
CA MET A 1 -12.94 -62.24 -43.44
C MET A 1 -12.43 -63.19 -44.52
N ILE A 2 -12.49 -64.50 -44.25
CA ILE A 2 -11.94 -65.57 -45.12
C ILE A 2 -13.14 -66.41 -45.57
N PRO A 3 -13.40 -66.62 -46.88
CA PRO A 3 -14.52 -67.45 -47.30
C PRO A 3 -14.13 -68.94 -47.33
N ARG A 4 -15.09 -69.75 -46.89
CA ARG A 4 -15.03 -71.19 -46.65
C ARG A 4 -15.14 -72.00 -47.95
N SER A 5 -14.31 -73.02 -48.06
CA SER A 5 -14.37 -74.11 -49.03
C SER A 5 -15.64 -74.94 -48.84
N ARG A 6 -16.39 -75.18 -49.93
CA ARG A 6 -17.44 -76.20 -49.99
C ARG A 6 -16.85 -77.47 -50.61
N HIS A 7 -16.79 -78.53 -49.81
CA HIS A 7 -16.65 -79.90 -50.29
C HIS A 7 -18.04 -80.38 -50.75
N HIS A 8 -18.15 -80.80 -52.01
CA HIS A 8 -19.28 -81.58 -52.48
C HIS A 8 -18.80 -82.99 -52.76
N ASP A 9 -19.41 -83.90 -52.01
CA ASP A 9 -19.33 -85.34 -52.03
C ASP A 9 -20.41 -85.80 -53.03
N GLU A 10 -20.05 -86.35 -54.18
CA GLU A 10 -20.97 -87.16 -54.99
C GLU A 10 -20.17 -88.27 -55.69
N ASN A 11 -20.31 -89.47 -55.13
CA ASN A 11 -19.81 -90.72 -55.66
C ASN A 11 -20.97 -91.48 -56.32
N GLU A 12 -20.70 -91.92 -57.55
CA GLU A 12 -21.14 -93.17 -58.20
C GLU A 12 -22.64 -93.41 -58.49
N GLU A 13 -22.98 -93.28 -59.78
CA GLU A 13 -23.85 -94.24 -60.46
C GLU A 13 -23.33 -94.52 -61.88
N GLN A 14 -22.85 -95.75 -62.11
CA GLN A 14 -22.45 -96.26 -63.43
C GLN A 14 -23.67 -96.80 -64.18
N PRO A 15 -23.61 -96.80 -65.53
CA PRO A 15 -24.10 -97.98 -66.25
C PRO A 15 -23.01 -98.60 -67.14
N ALA A 16 -22.91 -99.92 -67.03
CA ALA A 16 -22.10 -100.78 -67.88
C ALA A 16 -22.65 -100.87 -69.33
N LYS A 17 -21.76 -100.98 -70.32
CA LYS A 17 -21.62 -102.16 -71.21
C LYS A 17 -20.68 -101.92 -72.41
N THR A 18 -19.59 -102.70 -72.42
CA THR A 18 -18.99 -103.45 -73.54
C THR A 18 -18.73 -102.78 -74.91
N ALA A 19 -17.45 -102.53 -75.20
CA ALA A 19 -16.86 -102.68 -76.54
C ALA A 19 -15.35 -103.01 -76.40
N GLY A 20 -14.88 -104.03 -77.14
CA GLY A 20 -13.59 -104.70 -76.92
C GLY A 20 -12.30 -103.87 -77.15
N PRO A 21 -11.15 -104.33 -76.64
CA PRO A 21 -9.99 -103.48 -76.36
C PRO A 21 -9.01 -103.28 -77.53
N ALA A 22 -9.37 -103.64 -78.77
CA ALA A 22 -8.40 -103.69 -79.88
C ALA A 22 -8.61 -102.66 -81.01
N GLY A 23 -9.72 -101.90 -81.01
CA GLY A 23 -10.06 -100.97 -82.11
C GLY A 23 -9.97 -99.47 -81.78
N ILE A 24 -9.85 -99.10 -80.51
CA ILE A 24 -9.93 -97.71 -80.04
C ILE A 24 -8.55 -97.06 -79.94
N VAL A 25 -7.50 -97.87 -79.68
CA VAL A 25 -6.13 -97.38 -79.45
C VAL A 25 -5.49 -96.79 -80.72
N ARG A 26 -5.98 -97.12 -81.93
CA ARG A 26 -5.42 -96.58 -83.19
C ARG A 26 -6.23 -95.43 -83.82
N ARG A 27 -7.39 -95.08 -83.27
CA ARG A 27 -8.23 -93.95 -83.75
C ARG A 27 -8.19 -92.72 -82.83
N ALA A 28 -7.74 -92.88 -81.57
CA ALA A 28 -7.58 -91.75 -80.64
C ALA A 28 -6.32 -90.89 -80.90
N PHE A 29 -5.33 -91.38 -81.64
CA PHE A 29 -4.11 -90.63 -81.97
C PHE A 29 -4.18 -89.84 -83.30
N GLY A 30 -5.35 -89.79 -83.94
CA GLY A 30 -5.50 -89.20 -85.28
C GLY A 30 -6.22 -87.85 -85.37
N GLN A 31 -6.77 -87.33 -84.26
CA GLN A 31 -7.53 -86.07 -84.23
C GLN A 31 -7.33 -85.24 -82.94
N GLY A 32 -6.24 -85.48 -82.21
CA GLY A 32 -5.73 -84.54 -81.22
C GLY A 32 -4.54 -83.83 -81.85
N THR A 33 -4.46 -82.50 -81.68
CA THR A 33 -3.21 -81.75 -81.91
C THR A 33 -2.03 -82.50 -81.31
N ARG A 34 -0.85 -82.45 -81.95
CA ARG A 34 0.33 -83.13 -81.40
C ARG A 34 0.56 -82.62 -79.97
N PRO A 35 0.97 -83.47 -79.01
CA PRO A 35 1.17 -83.04 -77.62
C PRO A 35 2.19 -81.89 -77.50
N GLU A 36 3.11 -81.80 -78.46
CA GLU A 36 4.06 -80.69 -78.61
C GLU A 36 3.35 -79.36 -78.95
N GLU A 37 2.37 -79.36 -79.86
CA GLU A 37 1.58 -78.18 -80.25
C GLU A 37 0.67 -77.70 -79.09
N GLU A 38 0.15 -78.65 -78.29
CA GLU A 38 -0.64 -78.33 -77.11
C GLU A 38 0.20 -77.73 -75.98
N LEU A 39 1.42 -78.24 -75.77
CA LEU A 39 2.38 -77.66 -74.83
C LEU A 39 2.82 -76.25 -75.27
N GLU A 40 3.13 -76.05 -76.55
CA GLU A 40 3.49 -74.74 -77.09
C GLU A 40 2.37 -73.72 -76.86
N ARG A 41 1.10 -74.09 -77.10
CA ARG A 41 -0.05 -73.24 -76.82
C ARG A 41 -0.15 -72.86 -75.34
N LEU A 42 0.02 -73.82 -74.43
CA LEU A 42 -0.01 -73.56 -72.98
C LEU A 42 1.16 -72.68 -72.54
N LEU A 43 2.35 -72.84 -73.13
CA LEU A 43 3.50 -71.98 -72.83
C LEU A 43 3.28 -70.54 -73.30
N VAL A 44 2.68 -70.35 -74.48
CA VAL A 44 2.30 -69.02 -74.99
C VAL A 44 1.23 -68.38 -74.10
N GLU A 45 0.21 -69.14 -73.69
CA GLU A 45 -0.83 -68.66 -72.77
C GLU A 45 -0.24 -68.27 -71.41
N ARG A 46 0.62 -69.09 -70.82
CA ARG A 46 1.29 -68.78 -69.56
C ARG A 46 2.27 -67.61 -69.69
N ALA A 47 2.95 -67.47 -70.81
CA ALA A 47 3.80 -66.31 -71.08
C ALA A 47 2.97 -65.03 -71.12
N ALA A 48 1.84 -65.03 -71.85
CA ALA A 48 0.93 -63.89 -71.90
C ALA A 48 0.32 -63.55 -70.54
N GLU A 49 -0.10 -64.55 -69.75
CA GLU A 49 -0.58 -64.32 -68.38
C GLU A 49 0.50 -63.67 -67.50
N LEU A 50 1.76 -64.13 -67.58
CA LEU A 50 2.87 -63.56 -66.81
C LEU A 50 3.17 -62.12 -67.23
N GLU A 51 3.10 -61.81 -68.52
CA GLU A 51 3.24 -60.44 -69.04
C GLU A 51 2.12 -59.54 -68.50
N ASP A 52 0.87 -60.00 -68.52
CA ASP A 52 -0.27 -59.27 -67.95
C ASP A 52 -0.11 -59.04 -66.43
N TYR A 53 0.36 -60.04 -65.68
CA TYR A 53 0.64 -59.88 -64.26
C TYR A 53 1.80 -58.89 -64.02
N ALA A 54 2.88 -58.98 -64.79
CA ALA A 54 4.01 -58.07 -64.70
C ALA A 54 3.55 -56.62 -64.93
N ALA A 55 2.75 -56.38 -65.97
CA ALA A 55 2.19 -55.05 -66.26
C ALA A 55 1.34 -54.50 -65.11
N ARG A 56 0.47 -55.32 -64.50
CA ARG A 56 -0.34 -54.92 -63.33
C ARG A 56 0.53 -54.64 -62.09
N PHE A 57 1.59 -55.42 -61.88
CA PHE A 57 2.53 -55.17 -60.79
C PHE A 57 3.29 -53.87 -60.98
N GLU A 58 3.72 -53.56 -62.21
CA GLU A 58 4.37 -52.28 -62.53
C GLU A 58 3.43 -51.10 -62.31
N GLU A 59 2.17 -51.19 -62.75
CA GLU A 59 1.16 -50.14 -62.52
C GLU A 59 0.95 -49.90 -61.03
N THR A 60 0.70 -50.95 -60.25
CA THR A 60 0.50 -50.83 -58.79
C THR A 60 1.75 -50.34 -58.06
N ALA A 61 2.95 -50.72 -58.51
CA ALA A 61 4.20 -50.19 -57.96
C ALA A 61 4.33 -48.68 -58.22
N LEU A 62 3.97 -48.21 -59.41
CA LEU A 62 3.98 -46.78 -59.75
C LEU A 62 2.97 -45.98 -58.93
N GLU A 63 1.75 -46.51 -58.74
CA GLU A 63 0.73 -45.88 -57.88
C GLU A 63 1.20 -45.78 -56.42
N LEU A 64 1.80 -46.84 -55.89
CA LEU A 64 2.34 -46.86 -54.53
C LEU A 64 3.49 -45.87 -54.36
N ASN A 65 4.41 -45.80 -55.32
CA ASN A 65 5.50 -44.84 -55.31
C ASN A 65 4.98 -43.39 -55.33
N THR A 66 4.01 -43.10 -56.20
CA THR A 66 3.38 -41.77 -56.29
C THR A 66 2.69 -41.40 -54.97
N ARG A 67 1.99 -42.36 -54.35
CA ARG A 67 1.38 -42.15 -53.04
C ARG A 67 2.42 -41.93 -51.94
N GLU A 68 3.52 -42.66 -51.98
CA GLU A 68 4.60 -42.53 -51.02
C GLU A 68 5.27 -41.15 -51.11
N GLU A 69 5.54 -40.67 -52.32
CA GLU A 69 6.05 -39.32 -52.57
C GLU A 69 5.11 -38.26 -52.01
N ARG A 70 3.80 -38.37 -52.28
CA ARG A 70 2.79 -37.47 -51.73
C ARG A 70 2.79 -37.48 -50.20
N LEU A 71 2.87 -38.65 -49.57
CA LEU A 71 2.92 -38.75 -48.10
C LEU A 71 4.21 -38.16 -47.52
N ARG A 72 5.34 -38.29 -48.22
CA ARG A 72 6.60 -37.63 -47.83
C ARG A 72 6.47 -36.11 -47.89
N ASP A 73 5.85 -35.58 -48.94
CA ASP A 73 5.63 -34.14 -49.09
C ASP A 73 4.66 -33.58 -48.04
N GLU A 74 3.55 -34.29 -47.80
CA GLU A 74 2.58 -33.93 -46.75
C GLU A 74 3.25 -33.95 -45.37
N ARG A 75 4.04 -34.98 -45.06
CA ARG A 75 4.81 -35.05 -43.82
C ARG A 75 5.80 -33.89 -43.70
N ALA A 76 6.56 -33.58 -44.74
CA ALA A 76 7.51 -32.47 -44.74
C ALA A 76 6.81 -31.11 -44.58
N SER A 77 5.60 -30.96 -45.12
CA SER A 77 4.75 -29.77 -44.91
C SER A 77 4.32 -29.62 -43.46
N VAL A 78 3.76 -30.69 -42.86
CA VAL A 78 3.33 -30.70 -41.45
C VAL A 78 4.51 -30.44 -40.52
N GLU A 79 5.66 -31.05 -40.79
CA GLU A 79 6.86 -30.87 -39.97
C GLU A 79 7.36 -29.41 -39.99
N ARG A 80 7.29 -28.74 -41.16
CA ARG A 80 7.58 -27.30 -41.26
C ARG A 80 6.58 -26.46 -40.48
N LEU A 81 5.29 -26.76 -40.61
CA LEU A 81 4.24 -26.05 -39.87
C LEU A 81 4.43 -26.18 -38.36
N LEU A 82 4.72 -27.39 -37.86
CA LEU A 82 4.97 -27.64 -36.44
C LEU A 82 6.22 -26.90 -35.94
N ARG A 83 7.30 -26.88 -36.72
CA ARG A 83 8.49 -26.08 -36.37
C ARG A 83 8.19 -24.59 -36.31
N GLN A 84 7.41 -24.07 -37.24
CA GLN A 84 7.03 -22.68 -37.25
C GLN A 84 6.13 -22.35 -36.04
N SER A 85 5.09 -23.15 -35.80
CA SER A 85 4.15 -22.89 -34.70
C SER A 85 4.82 -23.03 -33.33
N THR A 86 5.74 -23.99 -33.16
CA THR A 86 6.52 -24.12 -31.93
C THR A 86 7.42 -22.91 -31.70
N ALA A 87 8.13 -22.42 -32.74
CA ALA A 87 8.93 -21.20 -32.64
C ALA A 87 8.07 -19.95 -32.32
N GLU A 88 6.89 -19.84 -32.91
CA GLU A 88 5.94 -18.76 -32.61
C GLU A 88 5.42 -18.83 -31.16
N LEU A 89 5.09 -20.03 -30.67
CA LEU A 89 4.67 -20.24 -29.29
C LEU A 89 5.79 -19.91 -28.29
N GLU A 90 7.02 -20.34 -28.55
CA GLU A 90 8.18 -19.99 -27.72
C GLU A 90 8.44 -18.47 -27.71
N ALA A 91 8.24 -17.79 -28.84
CA ALA A 91 8.36 -16.33 -28.91
C ALA A 91 7.28 -15.65 -28.06
N ARG A 92 6.02 -16.08 -28.18
CA ARG A 92 4.90 -15.56 -27.38
C ARG A 92 5.07 -15.83 -25.89
N GLU A 93 5.56 -17.01 -25.52
CA GLU A 93 5.86 -17.34 -24.12
C GLU A 93 6.91 -16.39 -23.55
N LYS A 94 7.99 -16.12 -24.29
CA LYS A 94 9.00 -15.14 -23.89
C LYS A 94 8.42 -13.74 -23.74
N GLU A 95 7.55 -13.31 -24.65
CA GLU A 95 6.84 -12.02 -24.54
C GLU A 95 5.96 -11.96 -23.27
N LEU A 96 5.21 -13.02 -22.98
CA LEU A 96 4.35 -13.08 -21.79
C LEU A 96 5.14 -13.03 -20.49
N VAL A 97 6.25 -13.77 -20.42
CA VAL A 97 7.16 -13.73 -19.27
C VAL A 97 7.72 -12.32 -19.09
N GLN A 98 8.09 -11.63 -20.17
CA GLN A 98 8.54 -10.23 -20.10
C GLN A 98 7.43 -9.31 -19.56
N PHE A 99 6.20 -9.44 -20.06
CA PHE A 99 5.08 -8.65 -19.56
C PHE A 99 4.78 -8.91 -18.09
N GLU A 100 4.87 -10.15 -17.64
CA GLU A 100 4.72 -10.52 -16.22
C GLU A 100 5.75 -9.77 -15.35
N HIS A 101 7.03 -9.83 -15.71
CA HIS A 101 8.09 -9.13 -14.99
C HIS A 101 7.88 -7.61 -14.99
N GLU A 102 7.43 -7.02 -16.10
CA GLU A 102 7.13 -5.60 -16.14
C GLU A 102 5.94 -5.21 -15.24
N LEU A 103 4.90 -6.04 -15.20
CA LEU A 103 3.74 -5.83 -14.34
C LEU A 103 4.13 -5.93 -12.87
N GLU A 104 4.91 -6.94 -12.47
CA GLU A 104 5.43 -7.05 -11.11
C GLU A 104 6.27 -5.83 -10.72
N ALA A 105 7.13 -5.34 -11.62
CA ALA A 105 7.93 -4.15 -11.38
C ALA A 105 7.07 -2.88 -11.26
N ARG A 106 5.96 -2.78 -12.00
CA ARG A 106 4.99 -1.68 -11.87
C ARG A 106 4.21 -1.77 -10.56
N ASP A 107 3.76 -2.96 -10.18
CA ASP A 107 3.04 -3.20 -8.93
C ASP A 107 3.90 -2.90 -7.70
N GLN A 108 5.16 -3.31 -7.70
CA GLN A 108 6.10 -2.95 -6.63
C GLN A 108 6.27 -1.44 -6.53
N ARG A 109 6.43 -0.74 -7.66
CA ARG A 109 6.51 0.72 -7.70
C ARG A 109 5.24 1.36 -7.14
N LEU A 110 4.06 0.89 -7.55
CA LEU A 110 2.78 1.40 -7.03
C LEU A 110 2.68 1.21 -5.52
N ARG A 111 2.94 0.01 -5.00
CA ARG A 111 2.92 -0.27 -3.56
C ARG A 111 3.86 0.63 -2.76
N THR A 112 5.08 0.87 -3.28
CA THR A 112 6.01 1.80 -2.61
C THR A 112 5.49 3.23 -2.61
N SER A 113 4.90 3.68 -3.72
CA SER A 113 4.33 5.03 -3.81
C SER A 113 3.11 5.20 -2.89
N GLU A 114 2.24 4.19 -2.81
CA GLU A 114 1.08 4.17 -1.92
C GLU A 114 1.51 4.20 -0.45
N ALA A 115 2.52 3.41 -0.07
CA ALA A 115 3.08 3.43 1.28
C ALA A 115 3.67 4.81 1.64
N GLN A 116 4.35 5.47 0.69
CA GLN A 116 4.87 6.83 0.90
C GLN A 116 3.74 7.85 1.06
N LEU A 117 2.68 7.75 0.27
CA LEU A 117 1.51 8.63 0.39
C LEU A 117 0.77 8.41 1.71
N ALA A 118 0.58 7.16 2.13
CA ALA A 118 -0.01 6.82 3.43
C ALA A 118 0.80 7.41 4.58
N ARG A 119 2.14 7.32 4.52
CA ARG A 119 3.03 7.93 5.50
C ARG A 119 2.89 9.45 5.53
N ARG A 120 2.97 10.12 4.38
CA ARG A 120 2.80 11.58 4.29
C ARG A 120 1.45 12.04 4.83
N ARG A 121 0.38 11.30 4.55
CA ARG A 121 -0.96 11.59 5.09
C ARG A 121 -1.00 11.47 6.61
N SER A 122 -0.36 10.44 7.18
CA SER A 122 -0.22 10.30 8.62
C SER A 122 0.57 11.44 9.25
N ASP A 123 1.70 11.83 8.63
CA ASP A 123 2.54 12.93 9.11
C ASP A 123 1.78 14.26 9.07
N LEU A 124 1.04 14.54 8.00
CA LEU A 124 0.18 15.72 7.89
C LEU A 124 -0.92 15.72 8.95
N GLY A 125 -1.59 14.59 9.18
CA GLY A 125 -2.58 14.46 10.25
C GLY A 125 -1.99 14.74 11.64
N ALA A 126 -0.76 14.30 11.91
CA ALA A 126 -0.07 14.60 13.16
C ALA A 126 0.28 16.10 13.29
N VAL A 127 0.67 16.75 12.19
CA VAL A 127 0.93 18.20 12.16
C VAL A 127 -0.35 19.00 12.39
N GLU A 128 -1.47 18.61 11.78
CA GLU A 128 -2.77 19.25 11.98
C GLU A 128 -3.23 19.15 13.44
N LEU A 129 -3.07 17.99 14.08
CA LEU A 129 -3.36 17.83 15.51
C LEU A 129 -2.46 18.71 16.40
N LYS A 130 -1.16 18.80 16.08
CA LYS A 130 -0.23 19.69 16.80
C LYS A 130 -0.63 21.15 16.64
N ARG A 131 -1.01 21.57 15.43
CA ARG A 131 -1.47 22.93 15.16
C ARG A 131 -2.73 23.25 15.98
N ALA A 132 -3.73 22.37 15.97
CA ALA A 132 -4.94 22.55 16.78
C ALA A 132 -4.63 22.66 18.28
N ALA A 133 -3.71 21.83 18.78
CA ALA A 133 -3.27 21.88 20.18
C ALA A 133 -2.52 23.19 20.53
N LEU A 134 -1.71 23.72 19.61
CA LEU A 134 -1.06 25.02 19.78
C LEU A 134 -2.06 26.16 19.78
N GLU A 135 -3.01 26.18 18.84
CA GLU A 135 -4.08 27.19 18.80
C GLU A 135 -4.95 27.17 20.08
N GLN A 136 -5.18 26.00 20.67
CA GLN A 136 -5.86 25.90 21.97
C GLN A 136 -5.03 26.46 23.11
N ARG A 137 -3.72 26.20 23.12
CA ARG A 137 -2.80 26.75 24.14
C ARG A 137 -2.67 28.27 24.04
N GLU A 138 -2.60 28.79 22.83
CA GLU A 138 -2.55 30.24 22.56
C GLU A 138 -3.80 30.93 23.13
N ARG A 139 -5.00 30.46 22.79
CA ARG A 139 -6.25 30.98 23.38
C ARG A 139 -6.28 30.90 24.91
N ALA A 140 -5.75 29.82 25.48
CA ALA A 140 -5.67 29.67 26.93
C ALA A 140 -4.67 30.64 27.59
N LEU A 141 -3.56 30.95 26.90
CA LEU A 141 -2.60 31.95 27.33
C LEU A 141 -3.19 33.35 27.23
N GLU A 142 -3.82 33.71 26.11
CA GLU A 142 -4.53 34.99 25.94
C GLU A 142 -5.56 35.23 27.05
N THR A 143 -6.33 34.18 27.41
CA THR A 143 -7.30 34.25 28.51
C THR A 143 -6.63 34.50 29.86
N ARG A 144 -5.48 33.85 30.11
CA ARG A 144 -4.71 34.05 31.35
C ARG A 144 -4.07 35.43 31.41
N GLU A 145 -3.53 35.92 30.31
CA GLU A 145 -2.95 37.26 30.20
C GLU A 145 -4.02 38.33 30.47
N ALA A 146 -5.20 38.20 29.86
CA ALA A 146 -6.33 39.10 30.13
C ALA A 146 -6.77 39.05 31.61
N ALA A 147 -6.79 37.87 32.24
CA ALA A 147 -7.14 37.73 33.65
C ALA A 147 -6.09 38.33 34.59
N LEU A 148 -4.80 38.26 34.23
CA LEU A 148 -3.70 38.88 34.96
C LEU A 148 -3.74 40.40 34.81
N ALA A 149 -3.91 40.92 33.58
CA ALA A 149 -4.07 42.36 33.33
C ALA A 149 -5.25 42.93 34.15
N ALA A 150 -6.41 42.27 34.13
CA ALA A 150 -7.56 42.69 34.94
C ALA A 150 -7.34 42.58 36.46
N ARG A 151 -6.37 41.76 36.91
CA ARG A 151 -5.97 41.71 38.32
C ARG A 151 -5.00 42.84 38.66
N GLU A 152 -4.07 43.16 37.76
CA GLU A 152 -3.15 44.29 37.87
C GLU A 152 -3.93 45.61 37.92
N ASP A 153 -4.88 45.82 37.00
CA ASP A 153 -5.74 47.01 36.99
C ASP A 153 -6.49 47.17 38.32
N ARG A 154 -7.09 46.09 38.84
CA ARG A 154 -7.78 46.12 40.15
C ARG A 154 -6.84 46.45 41.32
N LEU A 155 -5.60 45.97 41.28
CA LEU A 155 -4.61 46.28 42.31
C LEU A 155 -4.16 47.74 42.20
N ALA A 156 -3.99 48.28 40.98
CA ALA A 156 -3.68 49.68 40.75
C ALA A 156 -4.81 50.61 41.21
N GLU A 157 -6.07 50.26 40.92
CA GLU A 157 -7.25 50.96 41.43
C GLU A 157 -7.33 50.94 42.97
N GLY A 158 -7.04 49.79 43.59
CA GLY A 158 -6.97 49.66 45.05
C GLY A 158 -5.85 50.48 45.69
N ALA A 159 -4.65 50.46 45.11
CA ALA A 159 -3.51 51.25 45.57
C ALA A 159 -3.75 52.77 45.41
N GLY A 160 -4.42 53.20 44.34
CA GLY A 160 -4.78 54.60 44.12
C GLY A 160 -5.84 55.15 45.09
N LEU A 161 -6.56 54.28 45.81
CA LEU A 161 -7.47 54.66 46.89
C LEU A 161 -6.76 54.75 48.25
N GLU A 162 -5.69 53.97 48.46
CA GLU A 162 -4.88 54.05 49.69
C GLU A 162 -3.99 55.30 49.73
N ASP A 163 -3.58 55.84 48.57
CA ASP A 163 -2.73 57.04 48.46
C ASP A 163 -3.49 58.37 48.53
N ARG A 164 -4.84 58.34 48.42
CA ARG A 164 -5.68 59.56 48.41
C ARG A 164 -6.04 60.12 49.80
N ASP A 165 -5.65 59.45 50.88
CA ASP A 165 -5.94 59.89 52.25
C ASP A 165 -4.77 60.64 52.92
N VAL A 166 -3.76 61.09 52.16
CA VAL A 166 -2.69 61.97 52.66
C VAL A 166 -2.96 63.44 52.31
N GLU A 167 -4.12 63.97 52.72
CA GLU A 167 -4.26 65.42 52.77
C GLU A 167 -3.45 65.98 53.96
N PRO A 168 -2.58 66.99 53.76
CA PRO A 168 -1.92 67.69 54.86
C PRO A 168 -2.99 68.36 55.72
N ARG A 169 -3.20 67.85 56.94
CA ARG A 169 -4.22 68.34 57.87
C ARG A 169 -3.57 68.67 59.20
N ALA A 170 -3.94 69.83 59.76
CA ALA A 170 -3.46 70.28 61.07
C ALA A 170 -3.67 69.18 62.12
N VAL A 171 -2.62 68.94 62.89
CA VAL A 171 -2.60 67.97 63.97
C VAL A 171 -2.76 68.77 65.27
N GLU A 172 -3.50 68.23 66.24
CA GLU A 172 -3.73 68.91 67.52
C GLU A 172 -2.84 68.33 68.63
N LEU A 173 -2.28 67.13 68.41
CA LEU A 173 -1.46 66.39 69.37
C LEU A 173 -0.26 65.72 68.72
N TYR A 174 0.91 65.82 69.34
CA TYR A 174 2.07 64.98 69.08
C TYR A 174 2.13 63.84 70.10
N PHE A 175 2.14 62.60 69.62
CA PHE A 175 2.45 61.42 70.43
C PHE A 175 3.96 61.18 70.41
N VAL A 176 4.62 61.53 71.51
CA VAL A 176 6.07 61.43 71.68
C VAL A 176 6.41 60.11 72.38
N PRO A 177 7.16 59.20 71.73
CA PRO A 177 7.61 57.96 72.36
C PRO A 177 8.74 58.24 73.37
N GLY A 178 8.67 57.60 74.54
CA GLY A 178 9.65 57.72 75.62
C GLY A 178 9.47 56.62 76.68
N PRO A 179 10.21 56.65 77.81
CA PRO A 179 10.04 55.68 78.90
C PRO A 179 8.61 55.65 79.47
N GLY A 180 7.86 56.74 79.30
CA GLY A 180 6.41 56.74 79.16
C GLY A 180 6.05 57.54 77.90
N TYR A 181 4.93 57.21 77.26
CA TYR A 181 4.44 58.03 76.16
C TYR A 181 3.96 59.38 76.70
N ARG A 182 4.21 60.45 75.94
CA ARG A 182 3.71 61.79 76.24
C ARG A 182 2.86 62.28 75.08
N LEU A 183 1.80 63.02 75.40
CA LEU A 183 1.00 63.76 74.42
C LEU A 183 1.31 65.24 74.61
N VAL A 184 1.81 65.88 73.56
CA VAL A 184 2.14 67.30 73.54
C VAL A 184 1.14 67.99 72.62
N GLU A 185 0.57 69.12 73.00
CA GLU A 185 -0.32 69.88 72.12
C GLU A 185 0.48 70.44 70.95
N ALA A 186 0.02 70.13 69.73
CA ALA A 186 0.58 70.71 68.53
C ALA A 186 -0.04 72.10 68.34
N GLY A 187 0.76 73.07 67.87
CA GLY A 187 0.21 74.33 67.37
C GLY A 187 -0.67 74.10 66.14
N GLU A 188 -1.27 75.14 65.58
CA GLU A 188 -2.06 75.07 64.32
C GLU A 188 -1.21 74.76 63.07
N GLU A 189 -0.09 74.06 63.23
CA GLU A 189 0.87 73.75 62.20
C GLU A 189 0.42 72.49 61.44
N VAL A 190 0.51 72.58 60.11
CA VAL A 190 0.11 71.50 59.23
C VAL A 190 1.28 70.54 59.08
N VAL A 191 1.12 69.35 59.63
CA VAL A 191 2.17 68.32 59.66
C VAL A 191 1.84 67.23 58.63
N THR A 192 2.76 66.95 57.73
CA THR A 192 2.67 65.80 56.83
C THR A 192 3.28 64.56 57.48
N PRO A 193 2.82 63.34 57.10
CA PRO A 193 3.65 62.15 57.28
C PRO A 193 5.05 62.45 56.71
N GLU A 194 6.09 61.95 57.39
CA GLU A 194 7.49 62.17 57.07
C GLU A 194 8.08 63.55 57.39
N ALA A 195 7.29 64.49 57.94
CA ALA A 195 7.82 65.73 58.46
C ALA A 195 8.73 65.48 59.69
N ILE A 196 9.79 66.28 59.81
CA ILE A 196 10.64 66.33 61.00
C ILE A 196 10.10 67.43 61.90
N VAL A 197 9.84 67.10 63.17
CA VAL A 197 9.31 68.01 64.18
C VAL A 197 10.24 68.00 65.38
N GLU A 198 10.61 69.18 65.87
CA GLU A 198 11.42 69.36 67.06
C GLU A 198 10.51 69.53 68.29
N ILE A 199 10.69 68.70 69.33
CA ILE A 199 9.93 68.77 70.58
C ILE A 199 10.90 68.67 71.74
N ASP A 200 10.86 69.63 72.65
CA ASP A 200 11.75 69.71 73.82
C ASP A 200 13.26 69.63 73.46
N GLY A 201 13.64 70.02 72.22
CA GLY A 201 15.02 69.99 71.72
C GLY A 201 15.49 68.66 71.11
N ASP A 202 14.61 67.66 70.99
CA ASP A 202 14.86 66.40 70.28
C ASP A 202 14.13 66.41 68.91
N GLU A 203 14.78 65.89 67.86
CA GLU A 203 14.19 65.74 66.53
C GLU A 203 13.44 64.40 66.38
N TYR A 204 12.22 64.48 65.87
CA TYR A 204 11.37 63.33 65.63
C TYR A 204 10.82 63.32 64.20
N HIS A 205 10.70 62.12 63.62
CA HIS A 205 10.06 61.90 62.34
C HIS A 205 8.60 61.47 62.54
N VAL A 206 7.69 62.08 61.80
CA VAL A 206 6.26 61.73 61.84
C VAL A 206 6.04 60.44 61.06
N ALA A 207 5.84 59.32 61.76
CA ALA A 207 5.61 58.03 61.12
C ALA A 207 4.21 57.88 60.52
N ARG A 208 3.20 58.47 61.18
CA ARG A 208 1.82 58.52 60.67
C ARG A 208 1.00 59.58 61.40
N VAL A 209 -0.07 60.05 60.77
CA VAL A 209 -1.09 60.90 61.39
C VAL A 209 -2.39 60.12 61.50
N GLY A 210 -3.02 60.11 62.68
CA GLY A 210 -4.25 59.37 62.94
C GLY A 210 -5.10 59.99 64.04
N ARG A 211 -6.07 59.24 64.58
CA ARG A 211 -6.81 59.66 65.78
C ARG A 211 -5.97 59.47 67.04
N SER A 212 -6.25 60.27 68.06
CA SER A 212 -5.67 60.12 69.40
C SER A 212 -5.81 58.67 69.90
N PRO A 213 -4.78 58.09 70.51
CA PRO A 213 -4.85 56.75 71.09
C PRO A 213 -5.68 56.71 72.40
N LEU A 214 -6.14 57.86 72.90
CA LEU A 214 -6.96 57.94 74.11
C LEU A 214 -8.44 57.61 73.81
N PRO A 215 -9.09 56.72 74.60
CA PRO A 215 -10.50 56.41 74.43
C PRO A 215 -11.38 57.65 74.60
N GLY A 216 -12.17 57.97 73.58
CA GLY A 216 -13.08 59.13 73.59
C GLY A 216 -12.44 60.46 73.17
N ASP A 217 -11.13 60.51 72.92
CA ASP A 217 -10.47 61.69 72.35
C ASP A 217 -10.53 61.64 70.82
N SER A 218 -11.31 62.53 70.21
CA SER A 218 -11.44 62.62 68.76
C SER A 218 -10.35 63.46 68.10
N ARG A 219 -9.47 64.08 68.88
CA ARG A 219 -8.41 64.96 68.38
C ARG A 219 -7.44 64.21 67.49
N ARG A 220 -6.88 64.92 66.50
CA ARG A 220 -5.90 64.34 65.56
C ARG A 220 -4.53 64.31 66.20
N CYS A 221 -3.84 63.17 66.03
CA CYS A 221 -2.55 62.92 66.65
C CYS A 221 -1.51 62.43 65.63
N ALA A 222 -0.35 63.07 65.62
CA ALA A 222 0.83 62.65 64.88
C ALA A 222 1.65 61.70 65.75
N TYR A 223 1.92 60.51 65.23
CA TYR A 223 2.72 59.48 65.88
C TYR A 223 4.17 59.68 65.49
N LEU A 224 4.97 60.09 66.47
CA LEU A 224 6.38 60.40 66.26
C LEU A 224 7.25 59.18 66.51
N VAL A 225 8.36 59.12 65.77
CA VAL A 225 9.43 58.15 65.98
C VAL A 225 10.72 58.95 66.09
N ARG A 226 11.54 58.64 67.10
CA ARG A 226 12.81 59.34 67.30
C ARG A 226 13.71 59.08 66.08
N LEU A 227 14.24 60.13 65.47
CA LEU A 227 15.37 59.96 64.56
C LEU A 227 16.53 59.42 65.40
N ALA A 228 16.94 58.19 65.14
CA ALA A 228 18.19 57.71 65.70
C ALA A 228 19.28 58.70 65.25
N PRO A 229 20.17 59.16 66.15
CA PRO A 229 21.31 59.94 65.70
C PRO A 229 22.05 59.10 64.67
N ASP A 230 22.34 59.69 63.50
CA ASP A 230 23.23 59.08 62.50
C ASP A 230 24.47 58.59 63.26
N ILE A 231 24.57 57.27 63.41
CA ILE A 231 25.82 56.63 63.78
C ILE A 231 26.64 56.76 62.50
N ALA A 232 27.36 57.85 62.38
CA ALA A 232 28.43 57.99 61.43
C ALA A 232 29.51 56.96 61.80
N GLU A 233 29.47 55.81 61.13
CA GLU A 233 30.61 55.00 60.66
C GLU A 233 30.15 53.78 59.85
#